data_AF-A0A7S0KPD5-F1
#
_entry.id   AF-A0A7S0KPD5-F1
#
_cell.length_a   1.000
_cell.length_b   1.000
_cell.length_c   1.000
_cell.angle_alpha   90.00
_cell.angle_beta   90.00
_cell.angle_gamma   90.00
#
_symmetry.space_group_name_H-M   'P 1'
#
loop_
_entity.id
_entity.type
_entity.pdbx_description
1 polymer ?
#
loop_
_entity_poly.entity_id
_entity_poly.type
_entity_poly.pdbx_seq_one_letter_code
_entity_poly.pdbx_strand_id
1 'polypeptide(L)'
;AMSAAPLRAGAARVTDVSWRVDVTLSTSSAHKALRPSVVLALRLDDGTTETFECALDRVHALREAVATLLNEMDWAGREVEGVREIGARAQAGFAKIRATIDDGAAA
;
A
#
# COMPACT_ATOMS: atom_id res chain seq x y z
N ALA A 1 22.69 -22.30 14.27
CA ALA A 1 21.59 -22.84 13.43
C ALA A 1 20.79 -21.67 12.88
N MET A 2 20.79 -21.46 11.57
CA MET A 2 19.95 -20.43 10.93
C MET A 2 18.51 -20.93 10.95
N SER A 3 17.64 -20.23 11.69
CA SER A 3 16.20 -20.53 11.72
C SER A 3 15.63 -20.16 10.36
N ALA A 4 15.00 -21.12 9.68
CA ALA A 4 14.31 -20.89 8.42
C ALA A 4 13.09 -19.99 8.67
N ALA A 5 13.02 -18.86 7.97
CA ALA A 5 11.90 -17.94 8.06
C ALA A 5 10.58 -18.68 7.72
N PRO A 6 9.51 -18.52 8.52
CA PRO A 6 8.27 -19.23 8.28
C PRO A 6 7.68 -18.84 6.92
N LEU A 7 7.30 -19.85 6.12
CA LEU A 7 6.60 -19.66 4.86
C LEU A 7 5.27 -18.95 5.13
N ARG A 8 5.12 -17.71 4.64
CA ARG A 8 3.89 -16.92 4.81
C ARG A 8 2.93 -17.11 3.63
N ALA A 9 1.64 -17.18 3.94
CA ALA A 9 0.57 -17.07 2.95
C ALA A 9 0.28 -15.59 2.68
N GLY A 10 0.90 -15.02 1.65
CA GLY A 10 0.70 -13.63 1.22
C GLY A 10 2.00 -12.82 1.11
N ALA A 11 1.90 -11.62 0.52
CA ALA A 11 3.02 -10.69 0.45
C ALA A 11 3.37 -10.12 1.84
N ALA A 12 4.65 -9.88 2.09
CA ALA A 12 5.12 -9.24 3.31
C ALA A 12 4.46 -7.87 3.49
N ARG A 13 4.08 -7.52 4.73
CA ARG A 13 3.45 -6.24 5.03
C ARG A 13 4.46 -5.32 5.70
N VAL A 14 4.58 -4.12 5.16
CA VAL A 14 5.34 -3.05 5.80
C VAL A 14 4.50 -2.48 6.94
N THR A 15 5.07 -2.47 8.14
CA THR A 15 4.41 -1.98 9.38
C THR A 15 4.93 -0.62 9.81
N ASP A 16 6.18 -0.30 9.48
CA ASP A 16 6.80 0.98 9.79
C ASP A 16 7.86 1.33 8.73
N VAL A 17 8.04 2.63 8.47
CA VAL A 17 9.02 3.15 7.53
C VAL A 17 9.75 4.33 8.16
N SER A 18 11.08 4.25 8.21
CA SER A 18 11.93 5.36 8.64
C SER A 18 12.97 5.66 7.57
N TRP A 19 13.41 6.91 7.50
CA TRP A 19 14.38 7.35 6.50
C TRP A 19 15.32 8.42 7.06
N ARG A 20 16.53 8.48 6.50
CA ARG A 20 17.53 9.50 6.79
C ARG A 20 18.18 9.96 5.50
N VAL A 21 18.43 11.26 5.38
CA VAL A 21 19.19 11.85 4.28
C VAL A 21 20.60 12.14 4.75
N ASP A 22 21.56 11.54 4.07
CA ASP A 22 22.99 11.77 4.27
C ASP A 22 23.53 12.66 3.16
N VAL A 23 24.41 13.59 3.50
CA VAL A 23 25.07 14.48 2.53
C VAL A 23 26.57 14.32 2.64
N THR A 24 27.19 13.71 1.63
CA THR A 24 28.65 13.61 1.56
C THR A 24 29.25 14.89 0.97
N LEU A 25 30.15 15.54 1.70
CA LEU A 25 30.89 16.73 1.26
C LEU A 25 32.27 16.33 0.74
N SER A 26 32.53 16.46 -0.56
CA SER A 26 33.89 16.34 -1.11
C SER A 26 34.57 17.71 -1.17
N THR A 27 35.74 17.85 -0.55
CA THR A 27 36.55 19.08 -0.52
C THR A 27 37.72 19.08 -1.50
N SER A 28 37.90 18.03 -2.31
CA SER A 28 38.97 17.99 -3.31
C SER A 28 38.70 18.98 -4.45
N SER A 29 39.76 19.63 -4.92
CA SER A 29 39.73 20.71 -5.92
C SER A 29 39.17 20.30 -7.28
N ALA A 30 39.04 18.99 -7.54
CA ALA A 30 38.58 18.47 -8.82
C ALA A 30 37.06 18.61 -9.01
N HIS A 31 36.24 18.41 -7.99
CA HIS A 31 34.79 18.63 -8.05
C HIS A 31 34.22 18.76 -6.63
N LYS A 32 33.80 19.98 -6.21
CA LYS A 32 32.96 20.17 -5.02
C LYS A 32 31.58 19.57 -5.30
N ALA A 33 31.43 18.27 -5.09
CA ALA A 33 30.15 17.58 -5.21
C ALA A 33 29.57 17.33 -3.83
N LEU A 34 28.37 17.85 -3.58
CA LEU A 34 27.48 17.37 -2.53
C LEU A 34 26.74 16.18 -3.12
N ARG A 35 26.99 14.97 -2.59
CA ARG A 35 26.24 13.78 -2.99
C ARG A 35 25.21 13.47 -1.90
N PRO A 36 23.92 13.82 -2.10
CA PRO A 36 22.88 13.38 -1.20
C PRO A 36 22.59 11.89 -1.43
N SER A 37 22.34 11.16 -0.36
CA SER A 37 21.88 9.78 -0.37
C SER A 37 20.79 9.58 0.68
N VAL A 38 19.83 8.70 0.42
CA VAL A 38 18.74 8.41 1.36
C VAL A 38 18.83 6.97 1.82
N VAL A 39 18.96 6.77 3.12
CA VAL A 39 18.86 5.44 3.74
C VAL A 39 17.43 5.22 4.20
N LEU A 40 16.82 4.14 3.73
CA LEU A 40 15.46 3.71 4.07
C LEU A 40 15.53 2.45 4.94
N ALA A 41 14.70 2.39 5.98
CA ALA A 41 14.53 1.21 6.81
C ALA A 41 13.04 0.86 6.92
N LEU A 42 12.70 -0.37 6.53
CA LEU A 42 11.36 -0.93 6.52
C LEU A 42 11.23 -1.97 7.63
N ARG A 43 10.26 -1.81 8.52
CA ARG A 43 9.89 -2.85 9.48
C ARG A 43 8.79 -3.72 8.90
N LEU A 44 9.03 -5.01 8.79
CA LEU A 44 8.06 -5.98 8.29
C LEU A 44 7.24 -6.57 9.43
N ASP A 45 6.08 -7.15 9.08
CA ASP A 45 5.15 -7.80 10.00
C ASP A 45 5.69 -9.08 10.65
N ASP A 46 6.80 -9.61 10.14
CA ASP A 46 7.55 -10.70 10.75
C ASP A 46 8.58 -10.25 11.79
N GLY A 47 8.66 -8.94 12.05
CA GLY A 47 9.62 -8.33 12.97
C GLY A 47 11.00 -8.10 12.36
N THR A 48 11.24 -8.50 11.11
CA THR A 48 12.49 -8.18 10.41
C THR A 48 12.53 -6.70 10.02
N THR A 49 13.74 -6.18 9.86
CA THR A 49 13.98 -4.82 9.38
C THR A 49 14.93 -4.86 8.20
N GLU A 50 14.44 -4.41 7.05
CA GLU A 50 15.21 -4.32 5.81
C GLU A 50 15.69 -2.88 5.63
N THR A 51 17.00 -2.69 5.49
CA THR A 51 17.62 -1.36 5.33
C THR A 51 18.39 -1.30 4.02
N PHE A 52 18.17 -0.25 3.23
CA PHE A 52 18.87 -0.06 1.96
C PHE A 52 19.13 1.41 1.67
N GLU A 53 20.16 1.65 0.87
CA GLU A 53 20.51 2.96 0.34
C GLU A 53 19.79 3.22 -0.99
N CYS A 54 19.26 4.42 -1.15
CA CYS A 54 18.51 4.83 -2.31
C CYS A 54 19.09 6.16 -2.83
N ALA A 55 19.47 6.15 -4.11
CA ALA A 55 19.91 7.35 -4.80
C ALA A 55 18.73 8.32 -5.00
N LEU A 56 19.02 9.61 -5.11
CA LEU A 56 18.01 10.67 -5.16
C LEU A 56 17.02 10.50 -6.33
N ASP A 57 17.51 10.13 -7.51
CA ASP A 57 16.70 9.84 -8.70
C ASP A 57 15.69 8.71 -8.44
N ARG A 58 16.12 7.66 -7.73
CA ARG A 58 15.27 6.52 -7.35
C ARG A 58 14.23 6.90 -6.31
N VAL A 59 14.56 7.80 -5.38
CA VAL A 59 13.58 8.34 -4.42
C VAL A 59 12.49 9.14 -5.14
N HIS A 60 12.84 9.93 -6.15
CA HIS A 60 11.86 10.65 -6.95
C HIS A 60 10.95 9.71 -7.75
N ALA A 61 11.53 8.68 -8.38
CA ALA A 61 10.75 7.65 -9.07
C ALA A 61 9.81 6.90 -8.12
N LEU A 62 10.29 6.54 -6.92
CA LEU A 62 9.47 5.90 -5.89
C LEU A 62 8.31 6.82 -5.46
N ARG A 63 8.58 8.11 -5.23
CA ARG A 63 7.55 9.09 -4.86
C ARG A 63 6.47 9.21 -5.94
N GLU A 64 6.86 9.28 -7.21
CA GLU A 64 5.93 9.31 -8.34
C GLU A 64 5.08 8.04 -8.39
N ALA A 65 5.72 6.87 -8.34
CA ALA A 65 5.02 5.58 -8.37
C ALA A 65 4.00 5.44 -7.23
N VAL A 66 4.38 5.84 -6.00
CA VAL A 66 3.47 5.82 -4.85
C VAL A 66 2.28 6.76 -5.07
N ALA A 67 2.51 7.98 -5.57
CA ALA A 67 1.44 8.93 -5.84
C ALA A 67 0.45 8.40 -6.89
N THR A 68 0.96 7.81 -7.97
CA THR A 68 0.15 7.19 -9.02
C THR A 68 -0.68 6.04 -8.46
N LEU A 69 -0.07 5.13 -7.71
CA LEU A 69 -0.78 4.00 -7.11
C LEU A 69 -1.86 4.45 -6.13
N LEU A 70 -1.58 5.44 -5.28
CA LEU A 70 -2.58 5.97 -4.35
C LEU A 70 -3.77 6.60 -5.10
N ASN A 71 -3.51 7.31 -6.20
CA ASN A 71 -4.57 7.89 -7.03
C ASN A 71 -5.41 6.81 -7.72
N GLU A 72 -4.76 5.76 -8.25
CA GLU A 72 -5.46 4.62 -8.85
C GLU A 72 -6.30 3.85 -7.82
N MET A 73 -5.77 3.67 -6.61
CA MET A 73 -6.48 2.99 -5.51
C MET A 73 -7.70 3.79 -5.04
N ASP A 74 -7.59 5.12 -4.95
CA ASP A 74 -8.74 5.97 -4.62
C ASP A 74 -9.84 5.85 -5.69
N TRP A 75 -9.45 5.92 -6.96
CA TRP A 75 -10.38 5.74 -8.07
C TRP A 75 -11.06 4.37 -8.03
N ALA A 76 -10.30 3.29 -7.91
CA ALA A 76 -10.83 1.93 -7.83
C ALA A 76 -11.75 1.73 -6.61
N GLY A 77 -11.39 2.30 -5.45
CA GLY A 77 -12.20 2.24 -4.24
C GLY A 77 -13.59 2.86 -4.43
N ARG A 78 -13.67 3.99 -5.13
CA ARG A 78 -14.94 4.67 -5.42
C ARG A 78 -15.83 3.86 -6.36
N GLU A 79 -15.26 3.23 -7.38
CA GLU A 79 -16.02 2.35 -8.28
C GLU A 79 -16.56 1.13 -7.55
N VAL A 80 -15.73 0.49 -6.72
CA VAL A 80 -16.14 -0.68 -5.93
C VAL A 80 -17.29 -0.34 -4.99
N GLU A 81 -17.24 0.80 -4.30
CA GLU A 81 -18.34 1.18 -3.40
C GLU A 81 -19.63 1.47 -4.16
N GLY A 82 -19.55 2.09 -5.35
CA GLY A 82 -20.71 2.31 -6.21
C GLY A 82 -21.39 1.00 -6.64
N VAL A 83 -20.60 -0.01 -7.04
CA VAL A 83 -21.12 -1.34 -7.36
C VAL A 83 -21.73 -2.01 -6.13
N ARG A 84 -21.10 -1.86 -4.97
CA ARG A 84 -21.57 -2.43 -3.70
C ARG A 84 -22.93 -1.85 -3.29
N GLU A 85 -23.13 -0.54 -3.46
CA GLU A 85 -24.40 0.12 -3.18
C GLU A 85 -25.52 -0.36 -4.10
N ILE A 86 -25.25 -0.51 -5.41
CA ILE A 86 -26.20 -1.07 -6.36
C ILE A 86 -26.60 -2.50 -5.95
N GLY A 87 -25.62 -3.32 -5.59
CA GLY A 87 -25.86 -4.68 -5.10
C GLY A 87 -26.72 -4.72 -3.84
N ALA A 88 -26.43 -3.86 -2.86
CA ALA A 88 -27.20 -3.77 -1.62
C ALA A 88 -28.66 -3.36 -1.87
N ARG A 89 -28.90 -2.40 -2.76
CA ARG A 89 -30.26 -1.96 -3.15
C ARG A 89 -31.03 -3.09 -3.85
N ALA A 90 -30.39 -3.83 -4.74
CA ALA A 90 -31.01 -4.97 -5.41
C ALA A 90 -31.39 -6.06 -4.40
N GLN A 91 -30.48 -6.41 -3.48
CA GLN A 91 -30.76 -7.40 -2.42
C GLN A 91 -31.93 -6.99 -1.53
N ALA A 92 -31.98 -5.72 -1.11
CA ALA A 92 -33.10 -5.21 -0.31
C ALA A 92 -34.44 -5.28 -1.08
N GLY A 93 -34.43 -4.97 -2.38
CA GLY A 93 -35.59 -5.11 -3.26
C GLY A 93 -36.10 -6.55 -3.34
N PHE A 94 -35.22 -7.51 -3.58
CA PHE A 94 -35.58 -8.93 -3.63
C PHE A 94 -36.08 -9.46 -2.27
N ALA A 95 -35.47 -9.02 -1.17
CA ALA A 95 -35.92 -9.39 0.17
C ALA A 95 -37.36 -8.92 0.44
N LYS A 96 -37.72 -7.70 0.00
CA LYS A 96 -39.07 -7.16 0.13
C LYS A 96 -40.10 -7.97 -0.69
N ILE A 97 -39.75 -8.32 -1.94
CA ILE A 97 -40.62 -9.14 -2.80
C ILE A 97 -40.86 -10.51 -2.16
N ARG A 98 -39.80 -11.14 -1.66
CA ARG A 98 -39.90 -12.44 -0.98
C ARG A 98 -40.82 -12.37 0.24
N ALA A 99 -40.67 -11.35 1.08
CA ALA A 99 -41.54 -11.17 2.24
C ALA A 99 -43.02 -11.03 1.84
N THR A 100 -43.32 -10.29 0.77
CA THR A 100 -44.71 -10.14 0.27
C THR A 100 -45.29 -11.47 -0.24
N ILE A 101 -44.47 -12.32 -0.87
CA ILE A 101 -44.90 -13.65 -1.31
C ILE A 101 -45.18 -14.56 -0.11
N ASP A 102 -44.28 -14.55 0.88
CA ASP A 102 -44.42 -15.36 2.09
C ASP A 102 -45.67 -14.93 2.90
N ASP A 103 -45.95 -13.62 3.02
CA ASP A 103 -47.15 -13.07 3.66
C ASP A 103 -48.43 -13.44 2.91
N GLY A 104 -48.40 -13.44 1.57
CA GLY A 104 -49.54 -13.82 0.72
C GLY A 104 -49.82 -15.32 0.70
N ALA A 105 -48.85 -16.17 1.05
CA ALA A 105 -49.03 -17.62 1.18
C ALA A 105 -49.60 -18.03 2.55
N ALA A 106 -49.62 -17.13 3.54
CA ALA A 106 -50.12 -17.36 4.89
C ALA A 106 -51.59 -16.92 5.10
N ALA A 107 -52.23 -16.34 4.08
CA ALA A 107 -53.63 -15.92 4.07
C ALA A 107 -54.49 -16.88 3.23
#